data_AF-A0A0L0N7L9-F1
#
_entry.id   AF-A0A0L0N7L9-F1
#
_cell.length_a   1.000
_cell.length_b   1.000
_cell.length_c   1.000
_cell.angle_alpha   90.00
_cell.angle_beta   90.00
_cell.angle_gamma   90.00
#
_symmetry.space_group_name_H-M   'P 1'
#
loop_
_entity.id
_entity.type
_entity.pdbx_description
1 polymer ?
#
loop_
_entity_poly.entity_id
_entity_poly.type
_entity_poly.pdbx_seq_one_letter_code
_entity_poly.pdbx_strand_id
1 'polypeptide(L)'
;MQPKSIAVHTGLLFDPKAKAFGENASVIFDVETGAIADVFERDNSDKCISNGDIDLRSKVAMPGFVDAHTHIFLHLYEERPAQEQMRDESIVERTIRATNHVRRALLSVVRCKPWGRY
;
A
#
# COMPACT_ATOMS: atom_id res chain seq x y z
N MET A 1 23.84 -14.59 -4.16
CA MET A 1 22.79 -14.82 -3.16
C MET A 1 21.54 -15.22 -3.93
N GLN A 2 20.88 -16.33 -3.62
CA GLN A 2 19.69 -16.70 -4.39
C GLN A 2 18.54 -15.74 -4.02
N PRO A 3 17.80 -15.20 -5.00
CA PRO A 3 16.75 -14.23 -4.73
C PRO A 3 15.67 -14.89 -3.88
N LYS A 4 15.39 -14.29 -2.72
CA LYS A 4 14.33 -14.75 -1.83
C LYS A 4 13.00 -14.23 -2.38
N SER A 5 12.23 -15.10 -3.00
CA SER A 5 10.89 -14.77 -3.52
C SER A 5 9.79 -15.22 -2.56
N ILE A 6 8.72 -14.43 -2.43
CA ILE A 6 7.49 -14.81 -1.72
C ILE A 6 6.35 -14.82 -2.73
N ALA A 7 5.55 -15.90 -2.76
CA ALA A 7 4.32 -15.93 -3.53
C ALA A 7 3.12 -15.52 -2.67
N VAL A 8 2.27 -14.67 -3.24
CA VAL A 8 0.96 -14.32 -2.67
C VAL A 8 -0.11 -14.91 -3.56
N HIS A 9 -0.90 -15.79 -2.97
CA HIS A 9 -1.95 -16.52 -3.64
C HIS A 9 -3.28 -15.83 -3.42
N THR A 10 -3.93 -15.37 -4.49
CA THR A 10 -5.16 -14.58 -4.41
C THR A 10 -6.33 -15.31 -5.06
N GLY A 11 -7.54 -15.07 -4.56
CA GLY A 11 -8.77 -15.59 -5.16
C GLY A 11 -9.31 -14.63 -6.21
N LEU A 12 -9.41 -13.35 -5.85
CA LEU A 12 -9.80 -12.26 -6.74
C LEU A 12 -8.69 -11.20 -6.74
N LEU A 13 -8.19 -10.86 -7.92
CA LEU A 13 -7.19 -9.81 -8.12
C LEU A 13 -7.78 -8.69 -8.99
N PHE A 14 -7.79 -7.46 -8.49
CA PHE A 14 -8.24 -6.31 -9.26
C PHE A 14 -7.16 -5.80 -10.21
N ASP A 15 -7.44 -5.79 -11.52
CA ASP A 15 -6.61 -5.12 -12.52
C ASP A 15 -7.16 -3.72 -12.82
N PRO A 16 -6.47 -2.64 -12.41
CA PRO A 16 -6.90 -1.27 -12.67
C PRO A 16 -6.84 -0.88 -14.16
N LYS A 17 -6.03 -1.56 -14.99
CA LYS A 17 -5.95 -1.28 -16.43
C LYS A 17 -7.16 -1.85 -17.17
N ALA A 18 -7.49 -3.11 -16.89
CA ALA A 18 -8.68 -3.76 -17.45
C ALA A 18 -9.98 -3.31 -16.77
N LYS A 19 -9.90 -2.70 -15.57
CA LYS A 19 -11.04 -2.33 -14.71
C LYS A 19 -11.93 -3.53 -14.36
N ALA A 20 -11.30 -4.69 -14.21
CA ALA A 20 -11.96 -5.97 -13.99
C ALA A 20 -11.24 -6.77 -12.89
N PHE A 21 -11.91 -7.80 -12.39
CA PHE A 21 -11.31 -8.77 -11.47
C PHE A 21 -10.87 -10.00 -12.24
N GLY A 22 -9.61 -10.40 -12.06
CA GLY A 22 -9.10 -11.71 -12.45
C GLY A 22 -9.28 -12.72 -11.32
N GLU A 23 -9.53 -13.97 -11.67
CA GLU A 23 -9.72 -15.05 -10.71
C GLU A 23 -8.44 -15.88 -10.54
N ASN A 24 -8.26 -16.49 -9.37
CA ASN A 24 -7.20 -17.47 -9.08
C ASN A 24 -5.75 -17.02 -9.35
N ALA A 25 -5.47 -15.72 -9.38
CA ALA A 25 -4.14 -15.18 -9.66
C ALA A 25 -3.14 -15.41 -8.51
N SER A 26 -1.87 -15.54 -8.88
CA SER A 26 -0.73 -15.52 -7.95
C SER A 26 0.25 -14.42 -8.35
N VAL A 27 0.80 -13.74 -7.34
CA VAL A 27 1.77 -12.67 -7.51
C VAL A 27 3.06 -13.07 -6.82
N ILE A 28 4.18 -13.02 -7.53
CA ILE A 28 5.51 -13.28 -6.98
C ILE A 28 6.17 -11.95 -6.67
N PHE A 29 6.68 -11.83 -5.44
CA PHE A 29 7.43 -10.68 -4.98
C PHE A 29 8.87 -11.06 -4.73
N ASP A 30 9.78 -10.18 -5.15
CA ASP A 30 11.17 -10.22 -4.74
C ASP A 30 11.32 -9.49 -3.40
N VAL A 31 11.80 -10.19 -2.37
CA VAL A 31 11.93 -9.65 -1.01
C VAL A 31 13.06 -8.62 -0.91
N GLU A 32 14.07 -8.69 -1.76
CA GLU A 32 15.21 -7.77 -1.71
C GLU A 32 14.85 -6.41 -2.31
N THR A 33 14.15 -6.42 -3.46
CA THR A 33 13.78 -5.18 -4.17
C THR A 33 12.39 -4.66 -3.79
N GLY A 34 11.52 -5.52 -3.27
CA GLY A 34 10.10 -5.21 -3.05
C GLY A 34 9.31 -5.08 -4.35
N ALA A 35 9.88 -5.48 -5.49
CA ALA A 35 9.22 -5.43 -6.79
C ALA A 35 8.33 -6.65 -7.00
N ILE A 36 7.30 -6.47 -7.84
CA ILE A 36 6.53 -7.58 -8.39
C ILE A 36 7.39 -8.22 -9.47
N ALA A 37 7.82 -9.46 -9.24
CA ALA A 37 8.63 -10.21 -10.19
C ALA A 37 7.77 -10.83 -11.28
N ASP A 38 6.59 -11.35 -10.93
CA ASP A 38 5.67 -11.98 -11.88
C ASP A 38 4.22 -12.01 -11.37
N VAL A 39 3.27 -12.09 -12.30
CA VAL A 39 1.84 -12.26 -12.04
C VAL A 39 1.28 -13.27 -13.03
N PHE A 40 0.71 -14.37 -12.53
CA PHE A 40 0.15 -15.42 -13.38
C PHE A 40 -1.18 -15.95 -12.82
N GLU A 41 -2.04 -16.40 -13.73
CA GLU A 41 -3.29 -17.08 -13.41
C GLU A 41 -3.02 -18.56 -13.11
N ARG A 42 -3.77 -19.14 -12.17
CA ARG A 42 -3.62 -20.56 -11.81
C ARG A 42 -4.80 -21.37 -12.33
N ASP A 43 -4.48 -22.47 -13.01
CA ASP A 43 -5.48 -23.42 -13.49
C ASP A 43 -6.11 -24.28 -12.38
N ASN A 44 -5.44 -24.43 -11.23
CA ASN A 44 -5.90 -25.30 -10.15
C ASN A 44 -5.80 -24.61 -8.77
N SER A 45 -6.91 -24.61 -8.03
CA SER A 45 -7.05 -24.02 -6.70
C SER A 45 -6.18 -24.71 -5.62
N ASP A 46 -5.74 -25.93 -5.91
CA ASP A 46 -5.16 -26.86 -4.93
C ASP A 46 -3.64 -26.91 -4.93
N LYS A 47 -2.97 -26.01 -5.66
CA LYS A 47 -1.51 -25.95 -5.64
C LYS A 47 -1.01 -25.71 -4.21
N CYS A 48 -0.19 -26.63 -3.70
CA CYS A 48 0.36 -26.57 -2.34
C CYS A 48 1.07 -25.23 -2.11
N ILE A 49 0.58 -24.49 -1.12
CA ILE A 49 1.22 -23.29 -0.58
C ILE A 49 2.56 -23.74 0.02
N SER A 50 3.67 -23.16 -0.44
CA SER A 50 4.98 -23.46 0.13
C SER A 50 5.12 -22.79 1.50
N ASN A 51 6.02 -23.31 2.35
CA ASN A 51 6.36 -22.66 3.60
C ASN A 51 7.01 -21.29 3.32
N GLY A 52 6.26 -20.22 3.58
CA GLY A 52 6.69 -18.84 3.33
C GLY A 52 5.77 -18.06 2.38
N ASP A 53 4.82 -18.73 1.73
CA ASP A 53 3.82 -18.10 0.87
C ASP A 53 2.64 -17.57 1.69
N ILE A 54 1.98 -16.54 1.15
CA ILE A 54 0.83 -15.89 1.79
C ILE A 54 -0.45 -16.32 1.08
N ASP A 55 -1.39 -16.90 1.83
CA ASP A 55 -2.68 -17.32 1.32
C ASP A 55 -3.77 -16.27 1.52
N LEU A 56 -4.24 -15.68 0.42
CA LEU A 56 -5.33 -14.73 0.32
C LEU A 56 -6.44 -15.24 -0.61
N ARG A 57 -6.56 -16.56 -0.81
CA ARG A 57 -7.57 -17.15 -1.73
C ARG A 57 -9.02 -16.80 -1.40
N SER A 58 -9.34 -16.51 -0.14
CA SER A 58 -10.69 -16.09 0.30
C SER A 58 -10.89 -14.58 0.36
N LYS A 59 -9.94 -13.80 -0.18
CA LYS A 59 -9.90 -12.34 -0.10
C LYS A 59 -9.73 -11.73 -1.49
N VAL A 60 -10.08 -10.45 -1.57
CA VAL A 60 -9.81 -9.60 -2.73
C VAL A 60 -8.46 -8.93 -2.53
N ALA A 61 -7.55 -9.13 -3.49
CA ALA A 61 -6.30 -8.40 -3.59
C ALA A 61 -6.44 -7.24 -4.57
N MET A 62 -5.91 -6.08 -4.19
CA MET A 62 -5.90 -4.89 -5.03
C MET A 62 -4.62 -4.07 -4.77
N PRO A 63 -4.20 -3.23 -5.72
CA PRO A 63 -3.14 -2.26 -5.48
C PRO A 63 -3.48 -1.36 -4.28
N GLY A 64 -2.46 -0.95 -3.52
CA GLY A 64 -2.65 -0.01 -2.42
C GLY A 64 -3.18 1.34 -2.91
N PHE A 65 -4.01 2.00 -2.10
CA PHE A 65 -4.55 3.30 -2.46
C PHE A 65 -3.47 4.37 -2.45
N VAL A 66 -3.65 5.35 -3.33
CA VAL A 66 -2.76 6.50 -3.45
C VAL A 66 -3.57 7.77 -3.25
N ASP A 67 -3.18 8.57 -2.26
CA ASP A 67 -3.70 9.92 -2.09
C ASP A 67 -2.70 10.92 -2.70
N ALA A 68 -3.20 11.72 -3.65
CA ALA A 68 -2.41 12.69 -4.40
C ALA A 68 -2.30 14.04 -3.67
N HIS A 69 -3.16 14.33 -2.69
CA HIS A 69 -3.24 15.64 -2.06
C HIS A 69 -3.57 15.52 -0.57
N THR A 70 -2.52 15.44 0.26
CA THR A 70 -2.65 15.37 1.72
C THR A 70 -1.87 16.47 2.41
N HIS A 71 -2.42 16.96 3.52
CA HIS A 71 -1.75 17.92 4.40
C HIS A 71 -1.29 17.24 5.68
N ILE A 72 -0.24 16.39 5.59
CA ILE A 72 0.21 15.56 6.72
C ILE A 72 0.73 16.34 7.93
N PHE A 73 1.08 17.62 7.76
CA PHE A 73 1.57 18.49 8.84
C PHE A 73 0.49 19.42 9.40
N LEU A 74 -0.75 19.32 8.92
CA LEU A 74 -1.87 20.10 9.41
C LEU A 74 -2.78 19.20 10.25
N HIS A 75 -3.23 19.73 11.38
CA HIS A 75 -4.30 19.13 12.17
C HIS A 75 -5.62 19.88 11.92
N LEU A 76 -6.68 19.46 12.59
CA LEU A 76 -8.04 19.98 12.43
C LEU A 76 -8.08 21.51 12.48
N TYR A 77 -8.74 22.11 11.49
CA TYR A 77 -8.91 23.58 11.44
C TYR A 77 -9.81 24.13 12.54
N GLU A 78 -10.62 23.28 13.17
CA GLU A 78 -11.39 23.61 14.37
C GLU A 78 -10.51 23.89 15.59
N GLU A 79 -9.34 23.23 15.67
CA GLU A 79 -8.37 23.50 16.74
C GLU A 79 -7.62 24.81 16.48
N ARG A 80 -7.15 25.01 15.24
CA ARG A 80 -6.41 26.20 14.83
C ARG A 80 -6.40 26.37 13.30
N PRO A 81 -6.53 27.59 12.75
CA PRO A 81 -6.42 27.82 11.30
C PRO A 81 -5.05 27.44 10.72
N ALA A 82 -5.03 26.98 9.47
CA ALA A 82 -3.81 26.52 8.79
C ALA A 82 -2.65 27.54 8.81
N GLN A 83 -2.95 28.84 8.68
CA GLN A 83 -1.94 29.91 8.70
C GLN A 83 -1.23 30.00 10.06
N GLU A 84 -1.98 29.89 11.15
CA GLU A 84 -1.45 29.94 12.51
C GLU A 84 -0.67 28.66 12.82
N GLN A 85 -1.13 27.48 12.37
CA GLN A 85 -0.36 26.24 12.48
C GLN A 85 1.00 26.35 11.78
N MET A 86 1.06 26.97 10.61
CA MET A 86 2.32 27.11 9.87
C MET A 86 3.26 28.16 10.47
N ARG A 87 2.72 29.26 11.00
CA ARG A 87 3.49 30.41 11.50
C ARG A 87 3.89 30.27 12.97
N ASP A 88 2.98 29.80 13.80
CA ASP A 88 3.06 29.94 15.26
C ASP A 88 3.40 28.61 15.97
N GLU A 89 3.12 27.46 15.36
CA GLU A 89 3.39 26.17 15.97
C GLU A 89 4.82 25.67 15.74
N SER A 90 5.34 24.98 16.76
CA SER A 90 6.65 24.37 16.70
C SER A 90 6.72 23.32 15.59
N ILE A 91 7.78 23.42 14.77
CA ILE A 91 8.08 22.40 13.75
C ILE A 91 8.25 21.00 14.37
N VAL A 92 8.75 20.91 15.60
CA VAL A 92 8.94 19.63 16.30
C VAL A 92 7.58 19.00 16.62
N GLU A 93 6.64 19.78 17.15
CA GLU A 93 5.28 19.31 17.43
C GLU A 93 4.60 18.83 16.15
N ARG A 94 4.64 19.65 15.10
CA ARG A 94 4.02 19.32 13.81
C ARG A 94 4.64 18.10 13.16
N THR A 95 5.94 17.89 13.32
CA THR A 95 6.62 16.69 12.84
C THR A 95 6.14 15.45 13.59
N ILE A 96 6.06 15.51 14.93
CA ILE A 96 5.56 14.37 15.74
C ILE A 96 4.11 14.04 15.36
N ARG A 97 3.23 15.04 15.26
CA ARG A 97 1.85 14.84 14.80
C ARG A 97 1.80 14.24 13.39
N ALA A 98 2.62 14.72 12.46
CA ALA A 98 2.70 14.18 11.10
C ALA A 98 3.09 12.69 11.06
N THR A 99 3.99 12.23 11.93
CA THR A 99 4.32 10.79 11.98
C THR A 99 3.10 9.93 12.34
N ASN A 100 2.25 10.40 13.25
CA ASN A 100 0.99 9.75 13.59
C ASN A 100 -0.01 9.79 12.43
N HIS A 101 -0.11 10.91 11.71
CA HIS A 101 -0.96 11.01 10.52
C HIS A 101 -0.54 9.99 9.44
N VAL A 102 0.75 9.90 9.14
CA VAL A 102 1.28 8.94 8.14
C VAL A 102 1.10 7.50 8.61
N ARG A 103 1.31 7.20 9.90
CA ARG A 103 1.05 5.86 10.45
C ARG A 103 -0.41 5.45 10.28
N ARG A 104 -1.34 6.36 10.57
CA ARG A 104 -2.78 6.10 10.39
C ARG A 104 -3.15 5.90 8.92
N ALA A 105 -2.59 6.72 8.02
CA ALA A 105 -2.80 6.57 6.58
C ALA A 105 -2.31 5.21 6.05
N LEU A 106 -1.15 4.75 6.52
CA LEU A 106 -0.60 3.44 6.15
C LEU A 106 -1.51 2.29 6.61
N LEU A 107 -2.04 2.37 7.84
CA LEU A 107 -2.96 1.37 8.38
C LEU A 107 -4.32 1.37 7.66
N SER A 108 -4.74 2.50 7.07
CA SER A 108 -5.90 2.58 6.18
C SER A 108 -5.58 2.25 4.73
N VAL A 109 -4.42 1.63 4.45
CA VAL A 109 -4.01 1.16 3.11
C VAL A 109 -3.71 2.30 2.11
N VAL A 110 -3.53 3.54 2.59
CA VAL A 110 -3.23 4.72 1.77
C VAL A 110 -1.75 5.05 1.83
N ARG A 111 -1.12 5.20 0.65
CA ARG A 111 0.23 5.74 0.51
C ARG A 111 0.16 7.14 -0.09
N CYS A 112 1.04 8.02 0.39
CA CYS A 112 1.24 9.33 -0.22
C CYS A 112 2.23 9.19 -1.37
N LYS A 113 1.87 9.63 -2.58
CA LYS A 113 2.82 9.67 -3.69
C LYS A 113 3.63 10.96 -3.59
N PRO A 114 4.98 10.92 -3.61
CA PRO A 114 5.76 12.14 -3.72
C PRO A 114 5.48 12.82 -5.07
N TRP A 115 5.34 14.15 -5.03
CA TRP A 115 5.29 14.99 -6.23
C TRP A 115 6.55 14.76 -7.08
N GLY A 116 6.39 14.59 -8.41
CA GLY A 116 7.52 14.65 -9.36
C GLY A 116 8.07 13.33 -9.94
N ARG A 117 7.34 12.21 -9.88
CA ARG A 117 7.64 11.04 -10.74
C ARG A 117 6.43 10.70 -11.61
N TYR A 118 6.47 11.15 -12.85
CA TYR A 118 5.68 10.67 -13.99
C TYR A 118 6.66 10.17 -15.05
#